data_AF-A0A957EGT5-F1
#
_entry.id   AF-A0A957EGT5-F1
#
_cell.length_a   1.000
_cell.length_b   1.000
_cell.length_c   1.000
_cell.angle_alpha   90.00
_cell.angle_beta   90.00
_cell.angle_gamma   90.00
#
_symmetry.space_group_name_H-M   'P 1'
#
loop_
_entity.id
_entity.type
_entity.pdbx_description
1 polymer ?
#
loop_
_entity_poly.entity_id
_entity_poly.type
_entity_poly.pdbx_seq_one_letter_code
_entity_poly.pdbx_strand_id
1 'polypeptide(L)'
;MNVNVSLTELNQFIVQAKAATYVGNGRNATACRIGSHDLKYQNGDFSYLDSYFGGTDFIGQEVVYYKDEPVWAMNYYGKIIEPETITAAETGQIIKNSLSKMYEEGRFLGGFVHSVNGDTYADLSEGDVVSFTGKEWIARNGTRVYELVYHGGVIVS
;
A
#
# COMPACT_ATOMS: atom_id res chain seq x y z
N MET A 1 6.74 23.25 14.44
CA MET A 1 8.09 22.71 14.73
C MET A 1 8.55 22.01 13.47
N ASN A 2 9.68 22.38 12.89
CA ASN A 2 10.16 21.81 11.63
C ASN A 2 10.56 20.35 11.84
N VAL A 3 9.69 19.42 11.47
CA VAL A 3 10.04 18.01 11.40
C VAL A 3 11.05 17.85 10.27
N ASN A 4 12.30 17.54 10.62
CA ASN A 4 13.41 17.39 9.67
C ASN A 4 13.66 15.89 9.44
N VAL A 5 12.69 15.22 8.82
CA VAL A 5 12.82 13.84 8.36
C VAL A 5 13.40 13.88 6.95
N SER A 6 14.49 13.16 6.68
CA SER A 6 14.98 13.06 5.31
C SER A 6 14.05 12.19 4.46
N LEU A 7 13.95 12.48 3.15
CA LEU A 7 13.14 11.69 2.23
C LEU A 7 13.61 10.23 2.14
N THR A 8 14.91 9.98 2.38
CA THR A 8 15.47 8.62 2.42
C THR A 8 14.98 7.85 3.64
N GLU A 9 15.03 8.44 4.83
CA GLU A 9 14.51 7.82 6.05
C GLU A 9 13.00 7.57 5.95
N LEU A 10 12.26 8.55 5.42
CA LEU A 10 10.82 8.41 5.19
C LEU A 10 10.52 7.23 4.25
N ASN A 11 11.18 7.16 3.09
CA ASN A 11 10.97 6.06 2.14
C ASN A 11 11.33 4.70 2.75
N GLN A 12 12.44 4.62 3.48
CA GLN A 12 12.85 3.38 4.17
C GLN A 12 11.80 2.94 5.19
N PHE A 13 11.27 3.87 5.99
CA PHE A 13 10.22 3.57 6.96
C PHE A 13 8.92 3.12 6.27
N ILE A 14 8.50 3.80 5.19
CA ILE A 14 7.30 3.41 4.41
C ILE A 14 7.42 1.97 3.92
N VAL A 15 8.55 1.60 3.32
CA VAL A 15 8.78 0.25 2.79
C VAL A 15 8.77 -0.78 3.93
N GLN A 16 9.41 -0.48 5.07
CA GLN A 16 9.37 -1.35 6.26
C GLN A 16 7.94 -1.55 6.79
N ALA A 17 7.17 -0.46 6.92
CA ALA A 17 5.82 -0.49 7.44
C ALA A 17 4.87 -1.27 6.52
N LYS A 18 4.93 -1.03 5.20
CA LYS A 18 4.14 -1.77 4.21
C LYS A 18 4.49 -3.26 4.20
N ALA A 19 5.77 -3.60 4.28
CA ALA A 19 6.23 -4.99 4.36
C ALA A 19 5.82 -5.69 5.66
N ALA A 20 5.72 -4.96 6.78
CA ALA A 20 5.34 -5.51 8.09
C ALA A 20 3.82 -5.57 8.34
N THR A 21 3.01 -4.88 7.54
CA THR A 21 1.55 -4.78 7.71
C THR A 21 0.82 -5.69 6.73
N TYR A 22 0.05 -5.16 5.78
CA TYR A 22 -0.82 -5.97 4.93
C TYR A 22 -0.04 -7.09 4.23
N VAL A 23 1.13 -6.75 3.67
CA VAL A 23 2.00 -7.69 2.96
C VAL A 23 2.59 -8.75 3.91
N GLY A 24 3.02 -8.34 5.09
CA GLY A 24 3.63 -9.22 6.11
C GLY A 24 2.65 -9.96 7.01
N ASN A 25 1.34 -9.84 6.79
CA ASN A 25 0.30 -10.32 7.71
C ASN A 25 0.42 -9.73 9.12
N GLY A 26 0.71 -8.43 9.19
CA GLY A 26 0.74 -7.65 10.42
C GLY A 26 -0.58 -7.76 11.20
N ARG A 27 -0.48 -7.55 12.51
CA ARG A 27 -1.64 -7.71 13.40
C ARG A 27 -2.64 -6.57 13.21
N ASN A 28 -3.92 -6.93 13.20
CA ASN A 28 -5.01 -5.96 13.30
C ASN A 28 -4.92 -5.19 14.62
N ALA A 29 -5.03 -3.88 14.53
CA ALA A 29 -5.26 -2.98 15.63
C ALA A 29 -6.77 -2.82 15.90
N THR A 30 -7.10 -2.21 17.04
CA THR A 30 -8.46 -1.75 17.30
C THR A 30 -8.85 -0.71 16.26
N ALA A 31 -10.00 -0.92 15.62
CA ALA A 31 -10.56 -0.01 14.63
C ALA A 31 -10.75 1.39 15.21
N CYS A 32 -10.15 2.40 14.58
CA CYS A 32 -10.28 3.80 14.94
C CYS A 32 -11.52 4.45 14.31
N ARG A 33 -12.09 3.81 13.27
CA ARG A 33 -13.34 4.21 12.62
C ARG A 33 -14.31 3.03 12.63
N ILE A 34 -15.61 3.32 12.65
CA ILE A 34 -16.64 2.27 12.65
C ILE A 34 -16.50 1.43 11.38
N GLY A 35 -16.20 0.14 11.55
CA GLY A 35 -16.07 -0.81 10.45
C GLY A 35 -14.74 -0.78 9.70
N SER A 36 -13.73 -0.06 10.19
CA SER A 36 -12.40 -0.08 9.58
C SER A 36 -11.60 -1.31 9.99
N HIS A 37 -10.76 -1.78 9.07
CA HIS A 37 -9.64 -2.67 9.32
C HIS A 37 -8.40 -1.80 9.48
N ASP A 38 -7.74 -1.90 10.63
CA ASP A 38 -6.61 -1.06 10.96
C ASP A 38 -5.37 -1.92 11.18
N LEU A 39 -4.26 -1.56 10.51
CA LEU A 39 -2.96 -2.18 10.68
C LEU A 39 -1.98 -1.11 11.16
N LYS A 40 -1.26 -1.40 12.25
CA LYS A 40 -0.30 -0.47 12.84
C LYS A 40 1.11 -1.02 12.76
N TYR A 41 2.06 -0.12 12.57
CA TYR A 41 3.48 -0.41 12.67
C TYR A 41 4.21 0.77 13.34
N GLN A 42 5.26 0.47 14.10
CA GLN A 42 6.05 1.49 14.78
C GLN A 42 7.51 1.07 14.79
N ASN A 43 8.40 2.02 14.51
CA ASN A 43 9.85 1.84 14.62
C ASN A 43 10.49 3.16 15.06
N GLY A 44 10.96 3.21 16.32
CA GLY A 44 11.50 4.43 16.92
C GLY A 44 10.46 5.56 16.97
N ASP A 45 10.86 6.73 16.46
CA ASP A 45 10.04 7.94 16.41
C ASP A 45 8.96 7.91 15.31
N PHE A 46 9.01 6.93 14.41
CA PHE A 46 8.02 6.77 13.35
C PHE A 46 6.90 5.81 13.75
N SER A 47 5.67 6.15 13.38
CA SER A 47 4.54 5.24 13.41
C SER A 47 3.74 5.29 12.10
N TYR A 48 3.02 4.21 11.83
CA TYR A 48 2.25 4.00 10.61
C TYR A 48 0.87 3.45 10.97
N LEU A 49 -0.15 3.97 10.29
CA LEU A 49 -1.50 3.44 10.32
C LEU A 49 -2.01 3.27 8.89
N ASP A 50 -2.32 2.03 8.53
CA ASP A 50 -3.17 1.71 7.39
C ASP A 50 -4.58 1.44 7.91
N SER A 51 -5.56 2.19 7.42
CA SER A 51 -6.96 2.05 7.81
C SER A 51 -7.85 2.02 6.58
N TYR A 52 -8.54 0.90 6.39
CA TYR A 52 -9.36 0.66 5.20
C TYR A 52 -10.70 0.00 5.50
N PHE A 53 -11.59 0.02 4.52
CA PHE A 53 -12.93 -0.56 4.59
C PHE A 53 -13.16 -1.49 3.40
N GLY A 54 -14.01 -2.49 3.58
CA GLY A 54 -14.40 -3.41 2.51
C GLY A 54 -13.45 -4.60 2.35
N GLY A 55 -13.56 -5.31 1.23
CA GLY A 55 -12.81 -6.55 0.99
C GLY A 55 -12.56 -6.83 -0.48
N THR A 56 -13.61 -6.91 -1.29
CA THR A 56 -13.48 -7.02 -2.77
C THR A 56 -13.35 -5.65 -3.40
N ASP A 57 -14.27 -4.76 -3.05
CA ASP A 57 -14.18 -3.32 -3.29
C ASP A 57 -13.78 -2.68 -1.97
N PHE A 58 -12.70 -1.92 -1.99
CA PHE A 58 -12.13 -1.38 -0.77
C PHE A 58 -11.53 0.00 -0.98
N ILE A 59 -11.54 0.78 0.09
CA ILE A 59 -10.97 2.12 0.14
C ILE A 59 -10.19 2.27 1.44
N GLY A 60 -9.05 2.93 1.38
CA GLY A 60 -8.22 3.11 2.55
C GLY A 60 -7.29 4.29 2.46
N GLN A 61 -6.65 4.53 3.59
CA GLN A 61 -5.63 5.54 3.76
C GLN A 61 -4.50 4.99 4.62
N GLU A 62 -3.28 5.23 4.17
CA GLU A 62 -2.06 5.05 4.94
C GLU A 62 -1.58 6.40 5.44
N VAL A 63 -1.16 6.48 6.70
CA VAL A 63 -0.56 7.69 7.29
C VAL A 63 0.72 7.30 8.02
N VAL A 64 1.79 8.03 7.73
CA VAL A 64 3.04 7.99 8.49
C VAL A 64 3.11 9.20 9.40
N TYR A 65 3.43 8.94 10.66
CA TYR A 65 3.70 9.95 11.67
C TYR A 65 5.17 9.92 12.06
N TYR A 66 5.73 11.08 12.39
CA TYR A 66 7.01 11.21 13.04
C TYR A 66 6.85 12.08 14.28
N LYS A 67 7.17 11.52 15.46
CA LYS A 67 6.93 12.16 16.76
C LYS A 67 5.48 12.66 16.90
N ASP A 68 4.54 11.78 16.57
CA ASP A 68 3.09 11.99 16.62
C ASP A 68 2.52 13.05 15.66
N GLU A 69 3.36 13.64 14.79
CA GLU A 69 2.92 14.57 13.74
C GLU A 69 2.82 13.84 12.39
N PRO A 70 1.72 14.00 11.62
CA PRO A 70 1.58 13.37 10.32
C PRO A 70 2.54 14.02 9.31
N VAL A 71 3.38 13.19 8.68
CA VAL A 71 4.41 13.66 7.72
C VAL A 71 4.19 13.17 6.30
N TRP A 72 3.36 12.14 6.10
CA TRP A 72 3.09 11.57 4.78
C TRP A 72 1.78 10.79 4.80
N ALA A 73 1.04 10.80 3.69
CA ALA A 73 -0.13 9.95 3.53
C ALA A 73 -0.33 9.48 2.09
N MET A 74 -1.05 8.37 1.94
CA MET A 74 -1.52 7.83 0.67
C MET A 74 -2.99 7.40 0.81
N ASN A 75 -3.83 7.77 -0.15
CA ASN A 75 -5.17 7.22 -0.29
C ASN A 75 -5.18 6.21 -1.42
N TYR A 76 -6.07 5.22 -1.32
CA TYR A 76 -6.22 4.21 -2.35
C TYR A 76 -7.66 3.67 -2.42
N TYR A 77 -8.06 3.27 -3.63
CA TYR A 77 -9.31 2.56 -3.88
C TYR A 77 -9.06 1.42 -4.86
N GLY A 78 -9.46 0.22 -4.49
CA GLY A 78 -9.31 -0.99 -5.29
C GLY A 78 -10.60 -1.78 -5.41
N LYS A 79 -10.70 -2.57 -6.48
CA LYS A 79 -11.84 -3.45 -6.75
C LYS A 79 -11.46 -4.66 -7.58
N ILE A 80 -12.21 -5.74 -7.40
CA ILE A 80 -12.22 -6.88 -8.32
C ILE A 80 -13.16 -6.54 -9.48
N ILE A 81 -12.65 -6.61 -10.70
CA ILE A 81 -13.40 -6.29 -11.92
C ILE A 81 -14.18 -7.52 -12.41
N GLU A 82 -13.59 -8.71 -12.27
CA GLU A 82 -14.12 -9.98 -12.78
C GLU A 82 -14.28 -11.00 -11.63
N PRO A 83 -15.30 -10.85 -10.76
CA PRO A 83 -15.45 -11.67 -9.55
C PRO A 83 -15.71 -13.15 -9.80
N GLU A 84 -16.20 -13.51 -10.99
CA GLU A 84 -16.36 -14.90 -11.43
C GLU A 84 -15.02 -15.53 -11.86
N THR A 85 -13.99 -14.71 -12.07
CA THR A 85 -12.68 -15.14 -12.60
C THR A 85 -11.59 -15.16 -11.54
N ILE A 86 -11.70 -14.33 -10.49
CA ILE A 86 -10.74 -14.28 -9.39
C ILE A 86 -11.43 -13.98 -8.06
N THR A 87 -10.99 -14.66 -7.01
CA THR A 87 -11.48 -14.42 -5.64
C THR A 87 -10.66 -13.34 -4.92
N ALA A 88 -11.21 -12.78 -3.84
CA ALA A 88 -10.47 -11.87 -2.96
C ALA A 88 -9.23 -12.52 -2.34
N ALA A 89 -9.30 -13.82 -2.02
CA ALA A 89 -8.18 -14.55 -1.44
C ALA A 89 -7.02 -14.72 -2.44
N GLU A 90 -7.32 -15.12 -3.68
CA GLU A 90 -6.32 -15.21 -4.75
C GLU A 90 -5.69 -13.84 -5.05
N THR A 91 -6.54 -12.81 -5.18
CA THR A 91 -6.12 -11.42 -5.41
C THR A 91 -5.14 -10.98 -4.33
N GLY A 92 -5.51 -11.16 -3.06
CA GLY A 92 -4.64 -10.83 -1.93
C GLY A 92 -3.32 -11.60 -1.94
N GLN A 93 -3.31 -12.89 -2.31
CA GLN A 93 -2.08 -13.67 -2.39
C GLN A 93 -1.13 -13.18 -3.50
N ILE A 94 -1.66 -12.81 -4.67
CA ILE A 94 -0.87 -12.29 -5.79
C ILE A 94 -0.27 -10.93 -5.42
N ILE A 95 -1.07 -10.04 -4.83
CA ILE A 95 -0.62 -8.72 -4.34
C ILE A 95 0.50 -8.89 -3.32
N LYS A 96 0.29 -9.72 -2.29
CA LYS A 96 1.29 -9.94 -1.23
C LYS A 96 2.60 -10.51 -1.81
N ASN A 97 2.52 -11.47 -2.72
CA ASN A 97 3.71 -12.06 -3.35
C ASN A 97 4.48 -11.01 -4.16
N SER A 98 3.77 -10.17 -4.91
CA SER A 98 4.38 -9.20 -5.82
C SER A 98 4.95 -7.99 -5.08
N LEU A 99 4.19 -7.42 -4.15
CA LEU A 99 4.65 -6.31 -3.32
C LEU A 99 5.81 -6.71 -2.41
N SER A 100 5.84 -7.94 -1.89
CA SER A 100 7.02 -8.46 -1.18
C SER A 100 8.29 -8.32 -2.01
N LYS A 101 8.23 -8.67 -3.31
CA LYS A 101 9.37 -8.54 -4.23
C LYS A 101 9.72 -7.11 -4.56
N MET A 102 8.74 -6.24 -4.76
CA MET A 102 9.00 -4.82 -4.96
C MET A 102 9.67 -4.20 -3.72
N TYR A 103 9.22 -4.55 -2.52
CA TYR A 103 9.77 -4.01 -1.28
C TYR A 103 11.17 -4.54 -0.96
N GLU A 104 11.54 -5.75 -1.42
CA GLU A 104 12.92 -6.25 -1.41
C GLU A 104 13.88 -5.33 -2.21
N GLU A 105 13.38 -4.56 -3.18
CA GLU A 105 14.16 -3.55 -3.92
C GLU A 105 14.29 -2.21 -3.16
N GLY A 106 13.74 -2.10 -1.95
CA GLY A 106 13.84 -0.90 -1.12
C GLY A 106 12.96 0.27 -1.57
N ARG A 107 11.91 0.00 -2.36
CA ARG A 107 11.02 1.01 -2.93
C ARG A 107 9.56 0.54 -2.96
N PHE A 108 8.64 1.49 -3.10
CA PHE A 108 7.21 1.23 -3.30
C PHE A 108 6.63 1.99 -4.52
N LEU A 109 7.47 2.73 -5.26
CA LEU A 109 7.13 3.48 -6.48
C LEU A 109 8.10 3.16 -7.62
N GLY A 110 7.81 3.62 -8.82
CA GLY A 110 8.70 3.57 -9.99
C GLY A 110 8.41 2.43 -10.98
N GLY A 111 7.25 1.79 -10.83
CA GLY A 111 6.79 0.73 -11.72
C GLY A 111 7.36 -0.65 -11.39
N PHE A 112 6.53 -1.69 -11.52
CA PHE A 112 6.90 -3.06 -11.21
C PHE A 112 6.00 -4.04 -11.97
N VAL A 113 6.56 -5.13 -12.48
CA VAL A 113 5.79 -6.21 -13.12
C VAL A 113 6.29 -7.53 -12.58
N HIS A 114 5.37 -8.40 -12.18
CA HIS A 114 5.71 -9.68 -11.59
C HIS A 114 4.68 -10.75 -11.97
N SER A 115 5.16 -11.94 -12.33
CA SER A 115 4.31 -13.07 -12.68
C SER A 115 4.16 -14.01 -11.49
N VAL A 116 2.91 -14.33 -11.14
CA VAL A 116 2.58 -15.22 -10.02
C VAL A 116 1.57 -16.25 -10.51
N ASN A 117 1.96 -17.53 -10.55
CA ASN A 117 1.08 -18.65 -10.92
C ASN A 117 0.32 -18.48 -12.26
N GLY A 118 0.93 -17.80 -13.24
CA GLY A 118 0.32 -17.53 -14.55
C GLY A 118 -0.45 -16.22 -14.64
N ASP A 119 -0.69 -15.54 -13.52
CA ASP A 119 -1.22 -14.17 -13.48
C ASP A 119 -0.08 -13.15 -13.57
N THR A 120 -0.39 -11.98 -14.12
CA THR A 120 0.54 -10.84 -14.17
C THR A 120 0.05 -9.75 -13.25
N TYR A 121 0.85 -9.44 -12.23
CA TYR A 121 0.71 -8.23 -11.42
C TYR A 121 1.51 -7.10 -12.06
N ALA A 122 0.96 -5.89 -12.07
CA ALA A 122 1.66 -4.69 -12.47
C ALA A 122 1.30 -3.50 -11.58
N ASP A 123 2.32 -2.74 -11.21
CA ASP A 123 2.24 -1.42 -10.60
C ASP A 123 2.88 -0.41 -11.55
N LEU A 124 2.25 0.75 -11.72
CA LEU A 124 2.84 1.90 -12.39
C LEU A 124 2.54 3.15 -11.60
N SER A 125 3.58 3.93 -11.31
CA SER A 125 3.50 5.20 -10.60
C SER A 125 4.25 6.31 -11.31
N GLU A 126 3.77 7.53 -11.13
CA GLU A 126 4.40 8.79 -11.52
C GLU A 126 4.69 9.63 -10.29
N GLY A 127 5.81 10.36 -10.32
CA GLY A 127 6.28 11.17 -9.20
C GLY A 127 7.24 10.41 -8.27
N ASP A 128 7.35 10.90 -7.04
CA ASP A 128 8.24 10.36 -6.01
C ASP A 128 7.58 10.40 -4.63
N VAL A 129 8.32 10.09 -3.57
CA VAL A 129 7.79 10.06 -2.19
C VAL A 129 7.18 11.39 -1.74
N VAL A 130 7.54 12.51 -2.37
CA VAL A 130 7.01 13.86 -2.06
C VAL A 130 5.61 14.05 -2.62
N SER A 131 5.36 13.59 -3.84
CA SER A 131 4.04 13.65 -4.48
C SER A 131 3.96 12.65 -5.62
N PHE A 132 2.95 11.78 -5.59
CA PHE A 132 2.81 10.70 -6.56
C PHE A 132 1.35 10.32 -6.82
N THR A 133 1.16 9.68 -7.97
CA THR A 133 -0.05 8.92 -8.31
C THR A 133 0.36 7.58 -8.87
N GLY A 134 -0.48 6.57 -8.73
CA GLY A 134 -0.20 5.27 -9.31
C GLY A 134 -1.43 4.40 -9.49
N LYS A 135 -1.22 3.33 -10.26
CA LYS A 135 -2.21 2.31 -10.57
C LYS A 135 -1.58 0.94 -10.43
N GLU A 136 -2.30 0.07 -9.75
CA GLU A 136 -1.99 -1.34 -9.59
C GLU A 136 -3.07 -2.16 -10.31
N TRP A 137 -2.70 -3.25 -10.98
CA TRP A 137 -3.68 -4.19 -11.54
C TRP A 137 -3.14 -5.61 -11.62
N ILE A 138 -4.06 -6.57 -11.69
CA ILE A 138 -3.77 -7.97 -12.02
C ILE A 138 -4.46 -8.33 -13.33
N ALA A 139 -3.72 -8.99 -14.21
CA ALA A 139 -4.22 -9.56 -15.45
C ALA A 139 -4.13 -11.09 -15.45
N ARG A 140 -5.25 -11.75 -15.78
CA ARG A 140 -5.37 -13.20 -15.97
C ARG A 140 -5.72 -13.45 -17.43
N ASN A 141 -4.89 -14.21 -18.15
CA ASN A 141 -5.04 -14.47 -19.59
C ASN A 141 -5.19 -13.19 -20.45
N GLY A 142 -4.51 -12.11 -20.06
CA GLY A 142 -4.57 -10.81 -20.75
C GLY A 142 -5.76 -9.92 -20.37
N THR A 143 -6.72 -10.43 -19.60
CA THR A 143 -7.87 -9.65 -19.09
C THR A 143 -7.56 -9.10 -17.71
N ARG A 144 -7.83 -7.81 -17.47
CA ARG A 144 -7.72 -7.22 -16.13
C ARG A 144 -8.85 -7.74 -15.25
N VAL A 145 -8.48 -8.34 -14.11
CA VAL A 145 -9.43 -8.93 -13.15
C VAL A 145 -9.50 -8.17 -11.83
N TYR A 146 -8.52 -7.30 -11.58
CA TYR A 146 -8.42 -6.43 -10.40
C TYR A 146 -7.74 -5.12 -10.79
N GLU A 147 -8.13 -4.02 -10.16
CA GLU A 147 -7.44 -2.73 -10.26
C GLU A 147 -7.49 -1.95 -8.94
N LEU A 148 -6.49 -1.09 -8.74
CA LEU A 148 -6.45 -0.09 -7.69
C LEU A 148 -5.79 1.20 -8.20
N VAL A 149 -6.27 2.32 -7.71
CA VAL A 149 -5.66 3.65 -7.92
C VAL A 149 -5.24 4.19 -6.58
N TYR A 150 -4.03 4.74 -6.51
CA TYR A 150 -3.50 5.39 -5.32
C TYR A 150 -2.86 6.73 -5.64
N HIS A 151 -2.81 7.61 -4.64
CA HIS A 151 -2.08 8.88 -4.70
C HIS A 151 -1.73 9.34 -3.30
N GLY A 152 -0.64 10.09 -3.18
CA GLY A 152 -0.14 10.51 -1.88
C GLY A 152 1.04 11.45 -1.97
N GLY A 153 1.60 11.75 -0.81
CA GLY A 153 2.75 12.63 -0.69
C GLY A 153 3.04 13.07 0.74
N VAL A 154 4.05 13.91 0.86
CA VAL A 154 4.46 14.54 2.11
C VAL A 154 3.40 15.55 2.57
N ILE A 155 3.13 15.57 3.87
CA ILE A 155 2.24 16.53 4.53
C ILE A 155 3.09 17.67 5.10
N VAL A 156 2.71 18.91 4.78
CA VAL A 156 3.38 20.11 5.29
C VAL A 156 2.38 20.93 6.10
N SER A 157 2.70 21.21 7.35
CA SER A 157 1.91 21.99 8.30
C SER A 157 2.57 23.31 8.69
#